data_AF-A0A1F6QWE5-F1
#
_entry.id   AF-A0A1F6QWE5-F1
#
_cell.length_a   1.000
_cell.length_b   1.000
_cell.length_c   1.000
_cell.angle_alpha   90.00
_cell.angle_beta   90.00
_cell.angle_gamma   90.00
#
_symmetry.space_group_name_H-M   'P 1'
#
loop_
_entity.id
_entity.type
_entity.pdbx_description
1 polymer ?
#
loop_
_entity_poly.entity_id
_entity_poly.type
_entity_poly.pdbx_seq_one_letter_code
_entity_poly.pdbx_strand_id
1 'polypeptide(L)'
;MMTVKQFLKPDWRKIVLFVILSSIFSYLYLYCVMTVCEPSIIFLFFITSLLYDYLIMPVFLYFWQIGLFIIIFITLFYWYFLSCLIVWIYNKVKKKK
;
A
#
# COMPACT_ATOMS: atom_id res chain seq x y z
N MET A 1 10.82 5.96 29.55
CA MET A 1 10.18 6.50 28.34
C MET A 1 10.92 5.91 27.15
N MET A 2 10.30 5.08 26.30
CA MET A 2 11.01 4.58 25.11
C MET A 2 11.14 5.74 24.14
N THR A 3 12.38 6.14 23.85
CA THR A 3 12.71 7.17 22.87
C THR A 3 12.17 6.73 21.52
N VAL A 4 11.43 7.58 20.82
CA VAL A 4 10.81 7.32 19.50
C VAL A 4 11.82 6.72 18.49
N LYS A 5 13.11 7.04 18.64
CA LYS A 5 14.24 6.43 17.90
C LYS A 5 14.32 4.91 18.01
N GLN A 6 13.99 4.30 19.16
CA GLN A 6 13.99 2.85 19.32
C GLN A 6 12.75 2.19 18.69
N PHE A 7 11.63 2.93 18.62
CA PHE A 7 10.41 2.44 18.00
C PHE A 7 10.57 2.29 16.47
N LEU A 8 11.22 3.26 15.84
CA LEU A 8 11.56 3.32 14.41
C LEU A 8 12.77 2.45 14.02
N LYS A 9 13.42 1.75 14.96
CA LYS A 9 14.54 0.90 14.59
C LYS A 9 14.00 -0.34 13.85
N PRO A 10 14.45 -0.60 12.60
CA PRO A 10 13.99 -1.77 11.86
C PRO A 10 14.50 -3.03 12.55
N ASP A 11 13.57 -3.84 13.05
CA ASP A 11 13.83 -5.18 13.57
C ASP A 11 13.41 -6.21 12.52
N TRP A 12 14.15 -7.31 12.39
CA TRP A 12 13.80 -8.40 11.48
C TRP A 12 12.36 -8.89 11.67
N ARG A 13 11.84 -8.89 12.91
CA ARG A 13 10.44 -9.23 13.20
C ARG A 13 9.44 -8.26 12.56
N LYS A 14 9.74 -6.95 12.56
CA LYS A 14 8.90 -5.92 11.94
C LYS A 14 8.94 -6.03 10.41
N ILE A 15 10.12 -6.31 9.84
CA ILE A 15 10.30 -6.50 8.40
C ILE A 15 9.53 -7.72 7.91
N VAL A 16 9.62 -8.86 8.61
CA VAL A 16 8.88 -10.07 8.23
C VAL A 16 7.37 -9.84 8.30
N LEU A 17 6.86 -9.18 9.34
CA LEU A 17 5.45 -8.82 9.44
C LEU A 17 5.01 -7.88 8.33
N PHE A 18 5.83 -6.88 8.01
CA PHE A 18 5.58 -5.94 6.92
C PHE A 18 5.44 -6.67 5.58
N VAL A 19 6.39 -7.57 5.26
CA VAL A 19 6.36 -8.35 4.01
C VAL A 19 5.12 -9.22 3.95
N ILE A 20 4.82 -10.00 5.00
CA ILE A 20 3.65 -10.89 5.03
C ILE A 20 2.34 -10.10 4.88
N LEU A 21 2.18 -9.02 5.65
CA LEU A 21 0.97 -8.19 5.58
C LEU A 21 0.82 -7.53 4.22
N SER A 22 1.90 -7.00 3.65
CA SER A 22 1.88 -6.40 2.32
C SER A 22 1.49 -7.42 1.26
N SER A 23 2.05 -8.64 1.30
CA SER A 23 1.73 -9.71 0.36
C SER A 23 0.27 -10.16 0.45
N ILE A 24 -0.26 -10.34 1.68
CA ILE A 24 -1.67 -10.70 1.88
C ILE A 24 -2.58 -9.60 1.34
N PHE A 25 -2.26 -8.34 1.62
CA PHE A 25 -3.08 -7.22 1.17
C PHE A 25 -3.05 -7.05 -0.35
N SER A 26 -1.87 -7.21 -0.97
CA SER A 26 -1.73 -7.23 -2.44
C SER A 26 -2.52 -8.36 -3.07
N TYR A 27 -2.52 -9.55 -2.46
CA TYR A 27 -3.31 -10.69 -2.94
C TYR A 27 -4.82 -10.42 -2.83
N LEU A 28 -5.29 -9.90 -1.69
CA LEU A 28 -6.69 -9.54 -1.48
C LEU A 28 -7.14 -8.44 -2.43
N TYR A 29 -6.28 -7.45 -2.69
CA TYR A 29 -6.55 -6.39 -3.66
C TYR A 29 -6.71 -6.96 -5.08
N LEU A 30 -5.78 -7.80 -5.53
CA LEU A 30 -5.87 -8.46 -6.84
C LEU A 30 -7.13 -9.30 -6.95
N TYR A 31 -7.45 -10.10 -5.92
CA TYR A 31 -8.66 -10.90 -5.90
C TYR A 31 -9.92 -10.06 -5.98
N CYS A 32 -9.98 -8.94 -5.24
CA CYS A 32 -11.09 -7.98 -5.28
C CYS A 32 -11.26 -7.37 -6.67
N VAL A 33 -10.17 -6.91 -7.30
CA VAL A 33 -10.23 -6.35 -8.66
C VAL A 33 -10.76 -7.40 -9.64
N MET A 34 -10.27 -8.63 -9.56
CA MET A 34 -10.68 -9.72 -10.46
C MET A 34 -12.12 -10.19 -10.23
N THR A 35 -12.70 -9.98 -9.04
CA THR A 35 -14.05 -10.44 -8.69
C THR A 35 -15.12 -9.36 -8.83
N VAL A 36 -14.78 -8.11 -8.56
CA VAL A 36 -15.73 -6.98 -8.57
C VAL A 36 -15.78 -6.28 -9.92
N CYS A 37 -14.67 -6.26 -10.67
CA CYS A 37 -14.68 -5.69 -12.00
C CYS A 37 -15.03 -6.75 -13.03
N GLU A 38 -16.23 -6.67 -13.60
CA GLU A 38 -16.50 -7.40 -14.85
C GLU A 38 -15.44 -7.00 -15.89
N PRO A 39 -14.88 -7.97 -16.64
CA PRO A 39 -13.84 -7.71 -17.64
C PRO A 39 -14.29 -6.71 -18.72
N SER A 40 -15.61 -6.59 -18.94
CA SER A 40 -16.25 -5.60 -19.81
C SER A 40 -16.00 -4.15 -19.37
N ILE A 41 -16.06 -3.86 -18.07
CA ILE A 41 -15.89 -2.51 -17.51
C ILE A 41 -14.41 -2.09 -17.56
N ILE A 42 -13.49 -3.02 -17.28
CA ILE A 42 -12.05 -2.78 -17.41
C ILE A 42 -11.70 -2.46 -18.87
N PHE A 43 -12.26 -3.21 -19.81
CA PHE A 43 -12.01 -3.00 -21.24
C PHE A 43 -12.58 -1.66 -21.74
N LEU A 44 -13.78 -1.30 -21.29
CA LEU A 44 -14.42 -0.04 -21.67
C LEU A 44 -13.71 1.17 -21.07
N PHE A 45 -13.23 1.07 -19.81
CA PHE A 45 -12.35 2.04 -19.17
C PHE A 45 -11.00 2.17 -19.89
N PHE A 46 -10.42 1.05 -20.35
CA PHE A 46 -9.19 1.05 -21.11
C PHE A 46 -9.35 1.76 -22.47
N ILE A 47 -10.43 1.46 -23.21
CA ILE A 47 -10.74 2.10 -24.51
C ILE A 47 -11.05 3.59 -24.35
N THR A 48 -11.84 3.98 -23.34
CA THR A 48 -12.12 5.39 -23.08
C THR A 48 -10.89 6.15 -22.61
N SER A 49 -10.04 5.54 -21.77
CA SER A 49 -8.72 6.10 -21.40
C SER A 49 -7.84 6.31 -22.63
N LEU A 50 -7.77 5.33 -23.54
CA LEU A 50 -6.94 5.40 -24.75
C LEU A 50 -7.37 6.50 -25.73
N LEU A 51 -8.69 6.74 -25.83
CA LEU A 51 -9.26 7.83 -26.62
C LEU A 51 -9.04 9.21 -25.99
N TYR A 52 -9.09 9.29 -24.66
CA TYR A 52 -8.88 10.53 -23.89
C TYR A 52 -7.40 10.92 -23.84
N ASP A 53 -6.53 9.91 -23.74
CA ASP A 53 -5.08 10.03 -23.78
C ASP A 53 -4.62 10.68 -25.08
N TYR A 54 -5.18 10.36 -26.24
CA TYR A 54 -4.73 10.94 -27.52
C TYR A 54 -4.89 12.47 -27.63
N LEU A 55 -5.74 13.11 -26.81
CA LEU A 55 -5.96 14.57 -26.82
C LEU A 55 -5.34 15.33 -25.62
N ILE A 56 -5.10 14.69 -24.47
CA ILE A 56 -4.68 15.36 -23.21
C ILE A 56 -3.41 14.70 -22.58
N MET A 57 -2.88 13.63 -23.20
CA MET A 57 -1.88 12.67 -22.69
C MET A 57 -0.70 13.20 -21.88
N PRO A 58 0.11 14.15 -22.38
CA PRO A 58 1.46 14.32 -21.83
C PRO A 58 1.43 14.97 -20.44
N VAL A 59 0.42 15.82 -20.17
CA VAL A 59 0.30 16.51 -18.88
C VAL A 59 -0.40 15.62 -17.85
N PHE A 60 -1.45 14.91 -18.24
CA PHE A 60 -2.22 14.06 -17.31
C PHE A 60 -1.41 12.84 -16.84
N LEU A 61 -0.66 12.18 -17.72
CA LEU A 61 0.21 11.05 -17.34
C LEU A 61 1.29 11.48 -16.33
N TYR A 62 1.83 12.69 -16.47
CA TYR A 62 2.83 13.21 -15.54
C TYR A 62 2.25 13.44 -14.14
N PHE A 63 1.09 14.09 -14.03
CA PHE A 63 0.40 14.28 -12.75
C PHE A 63 -0.09 12.95 -12.15
N TRP A 64 -0.56 12.03 -12.97
CA TRP A 64 -0.99 10.71 -12.54
C TRP A 64 0.17 9.87 -11.99
N GLN A 65 1.34 9.89 -12.66
CA GLN A 65 2.54 9.23 -12.16
C GLN A 65 2.98 9.81 -10.82
N ILE A 66 3.00 11.14 -10.67
CA ILE A 66 3.32 11.78 -9.38
C ILE A 66 2.33 11.36 -8.29
N GLY A 67 1.03 11.37 -8.61
CA GLY A 67 -0.02 10.93 -7.69
C GLY A 67 0.15 9.48 -7.24
N LEU A 68 0.42 8.56 -8.19
CA LEU A 68 0.69 7.16 -7.89
C LEU A 68 1.94 6.99 -7.02
N PHE A 69 3.02 7.72 -7.31
CA PHE A 69 4.24 7.69 -6.49
C PHE A 69 3.98 8.15 -5.05
N ILE A 70 3.22 9.24 -4.87
CA ILE A 70 2.84 9.74 -3.54
C ILE A 70 2.00 8.70 -2.80
N ILE A 71 1.01 8.10 -3.47
CA ILE A 71 0.17 7.06 -2.87
C ILE A 71 1.02 5.86 -2.44
N ILE A 72 1.90 5.36 -3.31
CA ILE A 72 2.80 4.24 -2.99
C ILE A 72 3.68 4.58 -1.78
N PHE A 73 4.23 5.80 -1.73
CA PHE A 73 5.04 6.26 -0.60
C PHE A 73 4.25 6.30 0.70
N ILE A 74 3.05 6.88 0.69
CA ILE A 74 2.19 6.96 1.86
C ILE A 74 1.80 5.54 2.32
N THR A 75 1.46 4.65 1.38
CA THR A 75 1.12 3.26 1.66
C THR A 75 2.31 2.52 2.30
N LEU A 76 3.52 2.67 1.77
CA LEU A 76 4.73 2.09 2.36
C LEU A 76 4.95 2.57 3.80
N PHE A 77 4.85 3.87 4.05
CA PHE A 77 4.98 4.43 5.39
C PHE A 77 3.89 3.91 6.34
N TYR A 78 2.64 3.88 5.88
CA TYR A 78 1.51 3.38 6.66
C TYR A 78 1.73 1.93 7.11
N TRP A 79 2.10 1.03 6.19
CA TRP A 79 2.38 -0.37 6.50
C TRP A 79 3.56 -0.55 7.47
N TYR A 80 4.58 0.29 7.34
CA TYR A 80 5.71 0.29 8.24
C TYR A 80 5.31 0.69 9.67
N PHE A 81 4.54 1.78 9.81
CA PHE A 81 4.02 2.22 11.11
C PHE A 81 3.08 1.18 11.73
N LEU A 82 2.21 0.56 10.93
CA LEU A 82 1.34 -0.53 11.35
C LEU A 82 2.15 -1.69 11.95
N SER A 83 3.21 -2.12 11.25
CA SER A 83 4.08 -3.21 11.70
C SER A 83 4.80 -2.86 13.02
N CYS A 84 5.25 -1.61 13.16
CA CYS A 84 5.84 -1.13 14.41
C CYS A 84 4.82 -1.14 15.56
N LEU A 85 3.59 -0.71 15.29
CA LEU A 85 2.49 -0.65 16.25
C LEU A 85 2.11 -2.06 16.72
N ILE A 86 2.00 -3.04 15.82
CA ILE A 86 1.74 -4.45 16.14
C ILE A 86 2.80 -4.99 17.11
N VAL A 87 4.09 -4.80 16.79
CA VAL A 87 5.19 -5.27 17.65
C VAL A 87 5.18 -4.57 19.01
N TRP A 88 4.84 -3.28 19.05
CA TRP A 88 4.74 -2.54 20.30
C TRP A 88 3.59 -3.03 21.18
N ILE A 89 2.41 -3.23 20.60
CA ILE A 89 1.26 -3.82 21.30
C ILE A 89 1.63 -5.21 21.83
N TYR A 90 2.23 -6.06 21.00
CA TYR A 90 2.66 -7.40 21.39
C TYR A 90 3.61 -7.38 22.60
N ASN A 91 4.63 -6.51 22.56
CA ASN A 91 5.56 -6.34 23.67
C ASN A 91 4.89 -5.80 24.94
N LYS A 92 3.91 -4.90 24.79
CA LYS A 92 3.15 -4.34 25.93
C LYS A 92 2.24 -5.38 26.58
N VAL A 93 1.57 -6.21 25.79
CA VAL A 93 0.71 -7.29 26.28
C VAL A 93 1.55 -8.38 26.94
N LYS A 94 2.68 -8.77 26.32
CA LYS A 94 3.58 -9.79 26.89
C LYS A 94 4.19 -9.38 28.23
N LYS A 95 4.42 -8.08 28.49
CA LYS A 95 4.95 -7.60 29.78
C LYS A 95 3.90 -7.47 30.89
N LYS A 96 2.61 -7.59 30.55
CA LYS A 96 1.50 -7.56 31.52
C LYS A 96 1.01 -8.96 31.93
N LYS A 97 1.38 -9.99 31.16
CA LYS A 97 1.30 -11.40 31.56
C LYS A 97 2.62 -11.80 32.21
#